data_AF-A0A5Y7IEQ2-F1
#
_entry.id   AF-A0A5Y7IEQ2-F1
#
_cell.length_a   1.000
_cell.length_b   1.000
_cell.length_c   1.000
_cell.angle_alpha   90.00
_cell.angle_beta   90.00
_cell.angle_gamma   90.00
#
_symmetry.space_group_name_H-M   'P 1'
#
loop_
_entity.id
_entity.type
_entity.pdbx_description
1 polymer ?
#
loop_
_entity_poly.entity_id
_entity_poly.type
_entity_poly.pdbx_seq_one_letter_code
_entity_poly.pdbx_strand_id
1 'polypeptide(L)'
;MLAFTLRFIKNKRYFAILAGALVIIAGLTSQHAWSGNGLPQINGKALAALAKQHPVVVLFRHAERCDRSDNTCLSDSTGITVNGAQDARALGKAFSADIQNYNLYSSNTVRTIQSATWFSAGRSLTVDKKMMDCGSGIYASI
;
A
#
# COMPACT_ATOMS: atom_id res chain seq x y z
N MET A 1 5.70 22.54 -45.07
CA MET A 1 5.41 22.02 -43.71
C MET A 1 6.17 22.78 -42.61
N LEU A 2 7.45 23.17 -42.78
CA LEU A 2 8.20 23.98 -41.79
C LEU A 2 7.76 25.46 -41.63
N ALA A 3 7.12 26.07 -42.63
CA ALA A 3 6.70 27.48 -42.54
C ALA A 3 5.43 27.66 -41.68
N PHE A 4 4.59 26.62 -41.59
CA PHE A 4 3.36 26.65 -40.80
C PHE A 4 3.66 26.52 -39.30
N THR A 5 4.68 25.72 -38.93
CA THR A 5 5.10 25.53 -37.54
C THR A 5 5.68 26.81 -36.93
N LEU A 6 6.45 27.58 -37.69
CA LEU A 6 7.04 28.85 -37.21
C LEU A 6 6.01 29.98 -37.07
N ARG A 7 4.97 30.01 -37.92
CA ARG A 7 3.87 30.99 -37.84
C ARG A 7 2.93 30.69 -36.67
N PHE A 8 2.82 29.41 -36.30
CA PHE A 8 2.08 28.94 -35.12
C PHE A 8 2.74 29.39 -33.82
N ILE A 9 4.07 29.34 -33.73
CA ILE A 9 4.86 29.74 -32.55
C ILE A 9 4.83 31.26 -32.32
N LYS A 10 4.78 32.09 -33.39
CA LYS A 10 4.78 33.56 -33.27
C LYS A 10 3.44 34.17 -32.86
N ASN A 11 2.36 33.41 -32.85
CA ASN A 11 1.03 33.96 -32.64
C ASN A 11 0.57 33.74 -31.19
N LYS A 12 0.57 34.84 -30.43
CA LYS A 12 0.33 34.90 -28.97
C LYS A 12 -0.96 34.19 -28.53
N ARG A 13 -1.96 34.14 -29.40
CA ARG A 13 -3.23 33.43 -29.16
C ARG A 13 -3.07 31.90 -29.12
N TYR A 14 -2.29 31.32 -30.03
CA TYR A 14 -2.05 29.87 -30.06
C TYR A 14 -1.16 29.42 -28.88
N PHE A 15 -0.19 30.26 -28.50
CA PHE A 15 0.61 30.02 -27.30
C PHE A 15 -0.24 30.02 -26.03
N ALA A 16 -1.17 30.97 -25.90
CA ALA A 16 -2.09 31.04 -24.76
C ALA A 16 -3.02 29.81 -24.68
N ILE A 17 -3.53 29.33 -25.82
CA ILE A 17 -4.36 28.11 -25.88
C ILE A 17 -3.55 26.87 -25.45
N LEU A 18 -2.32 26.72 -25.97
CA LEU A 18 -1.44 25.61 -25.59
C LEU A 18 -1.06 25.65 -24.11
N ALA A 19 -0.69 26.81 -23.58
CA ALA A 19 -0.38 26.98 -22.17
C ALA A 19 -1.58 26.66 -21.28
N GLY A 20 -2.78 27.12 -21.66
CA GLY A 20 -4.03 26.79 -20.96
C GLY A 20 -4.32 25.29 -20.97
N ALA A 21 -4.16 24.62 -22.11
CA ALA A 21 -4.34 23.16 -22.21
C ALA A 21 -3.34 22.40 -21.32
N LEU A 22 -2.09 22.84 -21.25
CA LEU A 22 -1.06 22.24 -20.41
C LEU A 22 -1.37 22.38 -18.92
N VAL A 23 -1.89 23.54 -18.49
CA VAL A 23 -2.34 23.76 -17.10
C VAL A 23 -3.53 22.87 -16.76
N ILE A 24 -4.50 22.71 -17.67
CA ILE A 24 -5.66 21.82 -17.46
C ILE A 24 -5.22 20.36 -17.37
N ILE A 25 -4.31 19.89 -18.25
CA ILE A 25 -3.78 18.52 -18.20
C ILE A 25 -3.02 18.30 -16.89
N ALA A 26 -2.16 19.22 -16.48
CA ALA A 26 -1.45 19.14 -15.20
C ALA A 26 -2.41 19.09 -14.01
N GLY A 27 -3.48 19.91 -14.03
CA GLY A 27 -4.52 19.94 -12.99
C GLY A 27 -5.39 18.67 -12.94
N LEU A 28 -5.60 17.99 -14.06
CA LEU A 28 -6.30 16.70 -14.09
C LEU A 28 -5.40 15.56 -13.58
N THR A 29 -4.11 15.57 -13.94
CA THR A 29 -3.17 14.53 -13.47
C THR A 29 -2.93 14.56 -11.95
N SER A 30 -3.06 15.73 -11.32
CA SER A 30 -2.91 15.85 -9.86
C SER A 30 -4.07 15.22 -9.08
N GLN A 31 -5.24 15.01 -9.70
CA GLN A 31 -6.37 14.34 -9.05
C GLN A 31 -6.10 12.85 -8.78
N HIS A 32 -5.13 12.23 -9.47
CA HIS A 32 -4.70 10.86 -9.19
C HIS A 32 -3.76 10.73 -7.98
N ALA A 33 -3.26 11.84 -7.43
CA ALA A 33 -2.37 11.81 -6.28
C ALA A 33 -3.13 11.79 -4.93
N TRP A 34 -4.44 12.04 -4.95
CA TRP A 34 -5.26 12.15 -3.74
C TRP A 34 -6.20 10.96 -3.60
N SER A 35 -6.11 10.28 -2.47
CA SER A 35 -7.11 9.31 -2.00
C SER A 35 -8.49 9.97 -1.91
N GLY A 36 -9.56 9.19 -2.01
CA GLY A 36 -10.95 9.67 -1.88
C GLY A 36 -11.26 10.42 -0.58
N ASN A 37 -10.35 10.33 0.41
CA ASN A 37 -10.42 11.05 1.68
C ASN A 37 -9.59 12.35 1.72
N GLY A 38 -9.08 12.83 0.58
CA GLY A 38 -8.28 14.04 0.53
C GLY A 38 -6.90 13.89 1.20
N LEU A 39 -6.36 12.67 1.23
CA LEU A 39 -4.98 12.40 1.68
C LEU A 39 -4.12 11.96 0.50
N PRO A 40 -2.80 12.22 0.49
CA PRO A 40 -1.92 11.67 -0.53
C PRO A 40 -2.05 10.14 -0.62
N GLN A 41 -2.22 9.60 -1.83
CA GLN A 41 -2.24 8.16 -2.03
C GLN A 41 -0.83 7.60 -1.81
N ILE A 42 -0.62 6.88 -0.73
CA ILE A 42 0.66 6.20 -0.47
C ILE A 42 0.63 4.84 -1.17
N ASN A 43 1.33 4.75 -2.30
CA ASN A 43 1.60 3.48 -2.98
C ASN A 43 2.99 2.94 -2.62
N GLY A 44 3.34 1.72 -3.06
CA GLY A 44 4.61 1.07 -2.71
C GLY A 44 5.85 1.90 -3.07
N LYS A 45 5.85 2.58 -4.24
CA LYS A 45 6.94 3.48 -4.67
C LYS A 45 7.06 4.72 -3.77
N ALA A 46 5.94 5.34 -3.41
CA ALA A 46 5.94 6.48 -2.50
C ALA A 46 6.45 6.06 -1.11
N LEU A 47 6.00 4.90 -0.63
CA LEU A 47 6.44 4.32 0.63
C LEU A 47 7.95 3.99 0.63
N ALA A 48 8.46 3.42 -0.47
CA ALA A 48 9.89 3.15 -0.64
C ALA A 48 10.74 4.43 -0.67
N ALA A 49 10.22 5.52 -1.25
CA ALA A 49 10.87 6.82 -1.21
C ALA A 49 10.91 7.39 0.22
N LEU A 50 9.80 7.29 0.96
CA LEU A 50 9.70 7.73 2.35
C LEU A 50 10.64 6.93 3.27
N ALA A 51 10.72 5.61 3.08
CA ALA A 51 11.57 4.71 3.88
C ALA A 51 13.08 5.00 3.74
N LYS A 52 13.50 5.67 2.67
CA LYS A 52 14.90 6.12 2.51
C LYS A 52 15.24 7.35 3.36
N GLN A 53 14.23 8.12 3.74
CA GLN A 53 14.39 9.41 4.42
C GLN A 53 14.04 9.30 5.91
N HIS A 54 13.10 8.41 6.25
CA HIS A 54 12.56 8.27 7.61
C HIS A 54 12.34 6.80 7.97
N PRO A 55 12.39 6.44 9.27
CA PRO A 55 11.84 5.18 9.73
C PRO A 55 10.34 5.13 9.42
N VAL A 56 9.89 4.05 8.78
CA VAL A 56 8.46 3.87 8.44
C VAL A 56 7.94 2.58 9.06
N VAL A 57 6.80 2.69 9.72
CA VAL A 57 6.04 1.54 10.23
C VAL A 57 4.79 1.38 9.39
N VAL A 58 4.58 0.18 8.85
CA VAL A 58 3.40 -0.17 8.07
C VAL A 58 2.52 -1.09 8.91
N LEU A 59 1.27 -0.68 9.11
CA LEU A 59 0.27 -1.48 9.83
C LEU A 59 -0.76 -1.99 8.84
N PHE A 60 -0.97 -3.30 8.84
CA PHE A 60 -2.06 -3.93 8.11
C PHE A 60 -2.74 -4.97 9.00
N ARG A 61 -4.03 -5.20 8.73
CA ARG A 61 -4.83 -6.19 9.47
C ARG A 61 -4.57 -7.59 8.92
N HIS A 62 -4.98 -8.60 9.70
CA HIS A 62 -5.07 -9.97 9.19
C HIS A 62 -5.99 -10.04 7.95
N ALA A 63 -5.76 -11.04 7.10
CA ALA A 63 -6.60 -11.35 5.95
C ALA A 63 -7.99 -11.85 6.38
N GLU A 64 -8.84 -12.18 5.40
CA GLU A 64 -10.20 -12.67 5.63
C GLU A 64 -10.22 -13.81 6.66
N ARG A 65 -11.01 -13.65 7.72
CA ARG A 65 -11.16 -14.64 8.78
C ARG A 65 -12.01 -15.81 8.32
N CYS A 66 -11.61 -17.02 8.69
CA CYS A 66 -12.40 -18.24 8.46
C CYS A 66 -13.71 -18.23 9.27
N ASP A 67 -13.66 -17.94 10.57
CA ASP A 67 -14.84 -17.93 11.45
C ASP A 67 -15.87 -16.82 11.19
N ARG A 68 -15.68 -16.01 10.14
CA ARG A 68 -16.55 -14.88 9.76
C ARG A 68 -16.91 -14.89 8.28
N SER A 69 -16.68 -16.01 7.59
CA SER A 69 -16.91 -16.17 6.15
C SER A 69 -17.37 -17.60 5.86
N ASP A 70 -18.14 -17.77 4.78
CA ASP A 70 -18.51 -19.08 4.25
C ASP A 70 -17.44 -19.66 3.31
N ASN A 71 -16.34 -18.92 3.09
CA ASN A 71 -15.22 -19.36 2.26
C ASN A 71 -14.41 -20.48 2.92
N THR A 72 -13.78 -21.31 2.09
CA THR A 72 -12.93 -22.41 2.57
C THR A 72 -11.81 -21.90 3.47
N CYS A 73 -11.72 -22.47 4.67
CA CYS A 73 -10.68 -22.17 5.63
C CYS A 73 -9.33 -22.74 5.17
N LEU A 74 -8.25 -22.00 5.40
CA LEU A 74 -6.92 -22.46 5.03
C LEU A 74 -6.50 -23.69 5.84
N SER A 75 -6.83 -23.71 7.13
CA SER A 75 -6.53 -24.83 8.04
C SER A 75 -7.38 -24.77 9.30
N ASP A 76 -7.16 -23.76 10.15
CA ASP A 76 -7.78 -23.63 11.47
C ASP A 76 -8.98 -22.66 11.42
N SER A 77 -10.02 -22.92 12.21
CA SER A 77 -11.24 -22.09 12.22
C SER A 77 -11.00 -20.66 12.69
N THR A 78 -10.03 -20.46 13.58
CA THR A 78 -9.60 -19.15 14.10
C THR A 78 -8.60 -18.43 13.19
N GLY A 79 -8.24 -19.06 12.07
CA GLY A 79 -7.30 -18.59 11.07
C GLY A 79 -7.93 -17.76 9.95
N ILE A 80 -7.31 -17.82 8.78
CA ILE A 80 -7.77 -17.14 7.56
C ILE A 80 -8.36 -18.12 6.53
N THR A 81 -9.07 -17.59 5.55
CA THR A 81 -9.57 -18.35 4.40
C THR A 81 -8.45 -18.61 3.38
N VAL A 82 -8.69 -19.54 2.45
CA VAL A 82 -7.80 -19.79 1.31
C VAL A 82 -7.67 -18.53 0.44
N ASN A 83 -8.78 -17.84 0.19
CA ASN A 83 -8.80 -16.59 -0.57
C ASN A 83 -7.98 -15.51 0.15
N GLY A 84 -8.16 -15.35 1.45
CA GLY A 84 -7.38 -14.42 2.27
C GLY A 84 -5.88 -14.71 2.23
N ALA A 85 -5.47 -15.98 2.19
CA ALA A 85 -4.07 -16.37 2.03
C ALA A 85 -3.50 -15.98 0.65
N GLN A 86 -4.30 -16.15 -0.42
CA GLN A 86 -3.91 -15.75 -1.78
C GLN A 86 -3.75 -14.23 -1.89
N ASP A 87 -4.69 -13.47 -1.33
CA ASP A 87 -4.63 -12.00 -1.30
C ASP A 87 -3.41 -11.51 -0.53
N ALA A 88 -3.16 -12.08 0.66
CA ALA A 88 -1.98 -11.75 1.46
C ALA A 88 -0.69 -12.02 0.69
N ARG A 89 -0.62 -13.14 -0.05
CA ARG A 89 0.53 -13.48 -0.90
C ARG A 89 0.71 -12.50 -2.05
N ALA A 90 -0.37 -12.12 -2.73
CA ALA A 90 -0.32 -11.15 -3.82
C ALA A 90 0.16 -9.78 -3.33
N LEU A 91 -0.39 -9.32 -2.20
CA LEU A 91 0.03 -8.07 -1.55
C LEU A 91 1.49 -8.12 -1.11
N GLY A 92 1.93 -9.20 -0.47
CA GLY A 92 3.32 -9.39 -0.06
C GLY A 92 4.30 -9.38 -1.23
N LYS A 93 3.94 -10.02 -2.34
CA LYS A 93 4.73 -9.99 -3.59
C LYS A 93 4.83 -8.57 -4.15
N ALA A 94 3.73 -7.83 -4.19
CA ALA A 94 3.75 -6.44 -4.67
C ALA A 94 4.55 -5.52 -3.73
N PHE A 95 4.39 -5.69 -2.42
CA PHE A 95 5.11 -4.91 -1.40
C PHE A 95 6.62 -5.14 -1.47
N SER A 96 7.05 -6.40 -1.51
CA SER A 96 8.47 -6.77 -1.57
C SER A 96 9.18 -6.37 -2.87
N ALA A 97 8.43 -6.13 -3.94
CA ALA A 97 8.97 -5.61 -5.19
C ALA A 97 9.46 -4.15 -5.05
N ASP A 98 8.74 -3.33 -4.30
CA ASP A 98 9.10 -1.93 -4.06
C ASP A 98 9.96 -1.75 -2.79
N ILE A 99 9.78 -2.61 -1.77
CA ILE A 99 10.41 -2.50 -0.45
C ILE A 99 11.14 -3.80 -0.13
N GLN A 100 12.45 -3.80 -0.35
CA GLN A 100 13.24 -5.02 -0.23
C GLN A 100 13.62 -5.34 1.23
N ASN A 101 13.85 -4.33 2.06
CA ASN A 101 14.37 -4.49 3.41
C ASN A 101 13.33 -4.05 4.45
N TYR A 102 12.72 -5.02 5.12
CA TYR A 102 11.77 -4.77 6.21
C TYR A 102 11.78 -5.93 7.20
N ASN A 103 11.50 -5.61 8.45
CA ASN A 103 11.19 -6.60 9.49
C ASN A 103 9.68 -6.81 9.52
N LEU A 104 9.25 -8.07 9.61
CA LEU A 104 7.85 -8.43 9.66
C LEU A 104 7.48 -8.96 11.05
N TYR A 105 6.42 -8.39 11.61
CA TYR A 105 5.93 -8.76 12.93
C TYR A 105 4.46 -9.17 12.87
N SER A 106 4.06 -10.06 13.77
CA SER A 106 2.66 -10.39 14.00
C SER A 106 2.39 -10.63 15.48
N SER A 107 1.14 -10.41 15.89
CA SER A 107 0.67 -10.95 17.16
C SER A 107 0.61 -12.48 17.13
N ASN A 108 0.47 -13.11 18.30
CA ASN A 108 0.48 -14.58 18.41
C ASN A 108 -0.85 -15.27 18.06
N THR A 109 -1.81 -14.59 17.41
CA THR A 109 -3.03 -15.27 16.93
C THR A 109 -2.78 -16.03 15.64
N VAL A 110 -3.53 -17.13 15.45
CA VAL A 110 -3.45 -17.95 14.24
C VAL A 110 -3.65 -17.12 12.97
N ARG A 111 -4.69 -16.28 12.93
CA ARG A 111 -4.99 -15.42 11.77
C ARG A 111 -3.87 -14.42 11.43
N THR A 112 -3.21 -13.82 12.43
CA THR A 112 -2.13 -12.85 12.18
C THR A 112 -0.85 -13.54 11.73
N ILE A 113 -0.52 -14.69 12.35
CA ILE A 113 0.62 -15.52 11.95
C ILE A 113 0.43 -16.00 10.51
N GLN A 114 -0.74 -16.55 10.15
CA GLN A 114 -1.01 -17.02 8.79
C GLN A 114 -0.97 -15.86 7.78
N SER A 115 -1.61 -14.73 8.08
CA SER A 115 -1.60 -13.57 7.19
C SER A 115 -0.18 -13.06 6.94
N ALA A 116 0.62 -12.91 8.00
CA ALA A 116 2.00 -12.45 7.89
C ALA A 116 2.89 -13.48 7.19
N THR A 117 2.67 -14.79 7.42
CA THR A 117 3.39 -15.86 6.73
C THR A 117 3.18 -15.79 5.22
N TRP A 118 1.92 -15.66 4.77
CA TRP A 118 1.61 -15.54 3.35
C TRP A 118 2.06 -14.21 2.74
N PHE A 119 2.03 -13.12 3.52
CA PHE A 119 2.56 -11.82 3.12
C PHE A 119 4.10 -11.76 3.06
N SER A 120 4.79 -12.64 3.79
CA SER A 120 6.23 -12.52 4.07
C SER A 120 7.12 -12.35 2.83
N ALA A 121 6.71 -12.90 1.68
CA ALA A 121 7.52 -12.93 0.46
C ALA A 121 8.95 -13.47 0.72
N GLY A 122 9.08 -14.44 1.64
CA GLY A 122 10.36 -15.04 2.02
C GLY A 122 11.10 -14.29 3.13
N ARG A 123 10.49 -13.28 3.77
CA ARG A 123 11.06 -12.61 4.96
C ARG A 123 10.78 -13.37 6.24
N SER A 124 11.70 -13.24 7.20
CA SER A 124 11.50 -13.81 8.53
C SER A 124 10.34 -13.11 9.24
N LEU A 125 9.51 -13.91 9.92
CA LEU A 125 8.38 -13.44 10.71
C LEU A 125 8.73 -13.52 12.19
N THR A 126 8.65 -12.39 12.89
CA THR A 126 8.76 -12.34 14.35
C THR A 126 7.35 -12.33 14.95
N VAL A 127 7.06 -13.33 15.78
CA VAL A 127 5.78 -13.40 16.51
C VAL A 127 5.99 -12.84 17.91
N ASP A 128 5.21 -11.81 18.27
CA ASP A 128 5.27 -11.19 19.59
C ASP A 128 3.87 -11.19 20.24
N LYS A 129 3.76 -11.85 21.40
CA LYS A 129 2.52 -11.91 22.17
C LYS A 129 2.09 -10.53 22.68
N LYS A 130 3.02 -9.60 22.93
CA LYS A 130 2.70 -8.24 23.39
C LYS A 130 1.85 -7.47 22.39
N MET A 131 1.91 -7.83 21.10
CA MET A 131 1.07 -7.25 20.05
C MET A 131 -0.41 -7.69 20.12
N MET A 132 -0.79 -8.52 21.10
CA MET A 132 -2.19 -8.83 21.41
C MET A 132 -2.81 -7.90 22.44
N ASP A 133 -1.99 -7.15 23.19
CA ASP A 133 -2.50 -6.32 24.27
C ASP A 133 -3.22 -5.09 23.70
N CYS A 134 -4.34 -4.73 24.33
CA CYS A 134 -5.18 -3.60 23.93
C CYS A 134 -5.37 -2.64 25.12
N GLY A 135 -5.51 -1.35 24.82
CA GLY A 135 -5.83 -0.33 25.82
C GLY A 135 -4.75 -0.21 26.89
N SER A 136 -5.16 -0.12 28.17
CA SER A 136 -4.23 0.00 29.29
C SER A 136 -3.30 -1.21 29.46
N GLY A 137 -3.70 -2.38 28.95
CA GLY A 137 -2.87 -3.59 28.97
C GLY A 137 -1.55 -3.44 28.21
N ILE A 138 -1.48 -2.54 27.23
CA ILE A 138 -0.24 -2.25 26.48
C ILE A 138 0.84 -1.70 27.43
N TYR A 139 0.48 -0.83 28.38
CA TYR A 139 1.42 -0.19 29.30
C TYR A 139 1.87 -1.09 30.45
N ALA A 140 1.13 -2.17 30.75
CA ALA A 140 1.53 -3.15 31.75
C ALA A 140 2.60 -4.13 31.22
N SER A 141 2.82 -4.16 29.91
CA SER A 141 3.73 -5.07 29.20
C SER A 141 5.07 -4.42 28.80
N ILE A 142 5.28 -3.16 29.19
CA ILE A 142 6.50 -2.34 28.98
C ILE A 142 7.22 -2.17 30.31
#